data_AF-A0A963NV19-F1
#
_entry.id   AF-A0A963NV19-F1
#
_cell.length_a   1.000
_cell.length_b   1.000
_cell.length_c   1.000
_cell.angle_alpha   90.00
_cell.angle_beta   90.00
_cell.angle_gamma   90.00
#
_symmetry.space_group_name_H-M   'P 1'
#
loop_
_entity.id
_entity.type
_entity.pdbx_description
1 polymer ?
#
loop_
_entity_poly.entity_id
_entity_poly.type
_entity_poly.pdbx_seq_one_letter_code
_entity_poly.pdbx_strand_id
1 'polypeptide(L)' 'GTLDELFEVLTLVQTGKSKPVPIILFGTQFWKRLINFEFLVEEGTISAENLDLFHYTDDPQEAWELIRAFYQL' A
#
# COMPACT_ATOMS: atom_id res chain seq x y z
N GLY A 1 1.27 13.45 7.13
CA GLY A 1 -0.18 13.20 7.43
C GLY A 1 -0.60 11.94 6.70
N THR A 2 -1.63 11.19 7.12
CA THR A 2 -1.81 9.78 6.66
C THR A 2 -1.75 9.56 5.14
N LEU A 3 -2.44 10.38 4.34
CA LEU A 3 -2.37 10.27 2.87
C LEU A 3 -1.01 10.70 2.30
N ASP A 4 -0.45 11.77 2.84
CA ASP A 4 0.85 12.31 2.48
C ASP A 4 1.97 11.28 2.75
N GLU A 5 1.95 10.63 3.92
CA GLU A 5 2.85 9.53 4.27
C GLU A 5 2.66 8.31 3.37
N LEU A 6 1.41 7.94 3.05
CA LEU A 6 1.14 6.83 2.13
C LEU A 6 1.75 7.07 0.75
N PHE A 7 1.52 8.23 0.15
CA PHE A 7 2.03 8.54 -1.17
C PHE A 7 3.56 8.74 -1.18
N GLU A 8 4.13 9.28 -0.09
CA GLU A 8 5.59 9.36 0.06
C GLU A 8 6.20 7.95 0.08
N VAL A 9 5.68 7.04 0.91
CA VAL A 9 6.18 5.67 1.01
C VAL A 9 6.02 4.91 -0.30
N LEU A 10 4.86 5.00 -0.96
CA LEU A 10 4.64 4.40 -2.27
C LEU A 10 5.67 4.90 -3.30
N THR A 11 5.91 6.21 -3.35
CA THR A 11 6.89 6.81 -4.26
C THR A 11 8.31 6.33 -3.96
N LEU A 12 8.70 6.28 -2.68
CA LEU A 12 10.04 5.85 -2.28
C LEU A 12 10.30 4.37 -2.59
N VAL A 13 9.32 3.50 -2.36
CA VAL A 13 9.42 2.06 -2.66
C VAL A 13 9.44 1.84 -4.17
N GLN A 14 8.51 2.45 -4.92
CA GLN A 14 8.43 2.34 -6.38
C GLN A 14 9.72 2.80 -7.06
N THR A 15 10.30 3.92 -6.61
CA THR A 15 11.52 4.46 -7.22
C THR A 15 12.81 3.81 -6.70
N GLY A 16 12.71 2.82 -5.81
CA GLY A 16 13.85 2.14 -5.19
C GLY A 16 14.72 3.06 -4.33
N LYS A 17 14.19 4.21 -3.91
CA LYS A 17 14.90 5.21 -3.07
C LYS A 17 14.88 4.85 -1.58
N SER A 18 14.06 3.89 -1.18
CA SER A 18 14.05 3.30 0.16
C SER A 18 14.19 1.78 0.07
N LYS A 19 14.53 1.17 1.21
CA LYS A 19 14.39 -0.28 1.35
C LYS A 19 12.90 -0.65 1.20
N PRO A 20 12.58 -1.79 0.57
CA PRO A 20 11.22 -2.30 0.55
C PRO A 20 10.66 -2.42 1.98
N VAL A 21 9.40 -2.02 2.16
CA VAL A 21 8.64 -2.16 3.41
C VAL A 21 7.23 -2.67 3.08
N PRO A 22 6.60 -3.45 3.97
CA PRO A 22 5.23 -3.88 3.75
C PRO A 22 4.28 -2.70 3.99
N ILE A 23 3.45 -2.36 3.00
CA ILE A 23 2.45 -1.30 3.12
C ILE A 23 1.09 -1.96 3.36
N ILE A 24 0.48 -1.68 4.51
CA ILE A 24 -0.79 -2.30 4.90
C ILE A 24 -1.81 -1.20 5.15
N LEU A 25 -2.90 -1.25 4.38
CA LEU A 25 -4.02 -0.33 4.45
C LEU A 25 -5.14 -0.97 5.28
N PHE A 26 -5.10 -0.70 6.59
CA PHE A 26 -6.10 -1.22 7.53
C PHE A 26 -7.44 -0.48 7.38
N GLY A 27 -8.55 -1.23 7.35
CA GLY A 27 -9.89 -0.68 7.18
C GLY A 27 -10.27 -0.57 5.70
N THR A 28 -10.48 -1.71 5.05
CA THR A 28 -10.69 -1.83 3.59
C THR A 28 -11.79 -0.90 3.09
N GLN A 29 -12.92 -0.80 3.82
CA GLN A 29 -14.05 0.03 3.42
C GLN A 29 -13.71 1.53 3.41
N PHE A 30 -12.89 1.99 4.35
CA PHE A 30 -12.45 3.38 4.40
C PHE A 30 -11.61 3.71 3.17
N TRP A 31 -10.59 2.88 2.89
CA TRP A 31 -9.67 3.14 1.79
C TRP A 31 -10.31 3.04 0.41
N LYS A 32 -11.11 2.01 0.16
CA LYS A 32 -11.83 1.86 -1.12
C LYS A 32 -12.86 2.97 -1.37
N ARG A 33 -13.37 3.61 -0.31
CA ARG A 33 -14.24 4.80 -0.44
C ARG A 33 -13.46 6.08 -0.60
N LEU A 34 -12.25 6.17 -0.05
CA LEU A 34 -11.41 7.36 -0.08
C LEU A 34 -10.71 7.52 -1.43
N ILE A 35 -10.10 6.46 -1.94
CA ILE A 35 -9.31 6.45 -3.18
C ILE A 35 -9.64 5.18 -3.97
N ASN A 36 -9.94 5.36 -5.25
CA ASN A 36 -10.00 4.28 -6.22
C ASN A 36 -8.64 4.22 -6.93
N PHE A 37 -7.77 3.30 -6.51
CA PHE A 37 -6.41 3.21 -7.07
C PHE A 37 -6.43 2.66 -8.49
N GLU A 38 -7.41 1.81 -8.83
CA GLU A 38 -7.61 1.29 -10.17
C GLU A 38 -7.91 2.42 -11.16
N PHE A 39 -8.77 3.37 -10.76
CA PHE A 39 -9.03 4.58 -11.56
C PHE A 39 -7.76 5.43 -11.73
N LEU A 40 -6.92 5.56 -10.70
CA LEU A 40 -5.66 6.30 -10.81
C LEU A 40 -4.67 5.63 -11.79
N VAL A 41 -4.69 4.30 -11.89
CA VAL A 41 -3.95 3.54 -12.91
C VAL A 41 -4.52 3.79 -14.30
N GLU A 42 -5.85 3.76 -14.45
CA GLU A 42 -6.54 4.03 -15.73
C GLU A 42 -6.21 5.43 -16.27
N GLU A 43 -6.17 6.44 -15.40
CA GLU A 43 -5.80 7.82 -15.74
C GLU A 43 -4.27 8.00 -15.94
N GLY A 44 -3.47 6.95 -15.75
CA GLY A 44 -2.03 6.98 -15.92
C GLY A 44 -1.27 7.78 -14.86
N THR A 45 -1.90 8.05 -13.71
CA THR A 45 -1.29 8.82 -12.61
C THR A 45 -0.43 7.95 -11.68
N ILE A 46 -0.66 6.64 -11.67
CA ILE A 46 0.19 5.63 -11.02
C ILE A 46 0.37 4.41 -11.95
N SER A 47 1.44 3.64 -11.79
CA SER A 47 1.64 2.39 -12.53
C SER A 47 0.83 1.24 -11.96
N ALA A 48 0.42 0.28 -12.79
CA ALA A 48 -0.31 -0.91 -12.34
C ALA A 48 0.46 -1.71 -11.27
N GLU A 49 1.80 -1.78 -11.40
CA GLU A 49 2.70 -2.38 -10.41
C GLU A 49 2.62 -1.72 -9.02
N ASN A 50 2.09 -0.49 -8.91
CA ASN A 50 1.91 0.16 -7.61
C ASN A 50 0.79 -0.49 -6.79
N LEU A 51 -0.14 -1.20 -7.43
CA LEU A 51 -1.19 -1.95 -6.74
C LEU A 51 -0.62 -3.16 -6.00
N ASP A 52 0.53 -3.67 -6.44
CA ASP A 52 1.22 -4.79 -5.78
C ASP A 52 2.04 -4.34 -4.56
N LEU A 53 2.19 -3.03 -4.33
CA LEU A 53 2.99 -2.48 -3.23
C LEU A 53 2.27 -2.49 -1.88
N PHE A 54 0.94 -2.65 -1.86
CA PHE A 54 0.15 -2.57 -0.64
C PHE A 54 -0.92 -3.65 -0.55
N HIS A 55 -1.34 -3.94 0.69
CA HIS A 55 -2.40 -4.90 0.98
C HIS A 55 -3.49 -4.24 1.83
N TYR A 56 -4.76 -4.52 1.49
CA TYR A 56 -5.89 -4.20 2.35
C TYR A 56 -6.11 -5.33 3.36
N THR A 57 -6.46 -4.96 4.59
CA THR A 57 -6.95 -5.92 5.58
C THR A 57 -7.84 -5.22 6.60
N ASP A 58 -8.74 -6.00 7.19
CA ASP A 58 -9.57 -5.59 8.32
C ASP A 58 -9.23 -6.40 9.60
N ASP A 59 -8.26 -7.31 9.52
CA ASP A 59 -7.84 -8.19 10.62
C ASP A 59 -6.41 -7.85 11.07
N PRO A 60 -6.21 -7.43 12.34
CA PRO A 60 -4.87 -7.17 12.86
C PRO A 60 -3.95 -8.40 12.81
N GLN A 61 -4.51 -9.60 12.91
CA GLN A 61 -3.73 -10.84 12.83
C GLN A 61 -3.20 -11.08 11.41
N GLU A 62 -4.03 -10.91 10.39
CA GLU A 62 -3.59 -10.95 8.98
C GLU A 62 -2.52 -9.88 8.70
N ALA A 63 -2.73 -8.64 9.19
CA ALA A 63 -1.73 -7.58 9.06
C ALA A 63 -0.36 -8.00 9.64
N TRP A 64 -0.38 -8.62 10.82
CA TRP A 64 0.83 -9.13 11.46
C TRP A 64 1.49 -10.26 10.67
N GLU A 65 0.70 -11.18 10.11
CA GLU A 65 1.19 -12.28 9.28
C GLU A 65 1.85 -11.77 7.99
N LEU A 66 1.28 -10.74 7.34
CA LEU A 66 1.89 -10.08 6.19
C LEU A 66 3.25 -9.46 6.54
N ILE A 67 3.34 -8.76 7.69
CA ILE A 67 4.60 -8.19 8.17
C ILE A 67 5.64 -9.28 8.44
N ARG A 68 5.25 -10.36 9.12
CA ARG A 68 6.14 -11.49 9.40
C ARG A 68 6.63 -12.18 8.15
N ALA A 69 5.74 -12.44 7.19
CA ALA A 69 6.09 -13.06 5.92
C ALA A 69 7.08 -12.19 5.14
N PHE A 70 6.86 -10.88 5.10
CA PHE A 70 7.74 -9.92 4.43
C PHE A 70 9.17 -9.93 5.02
N TYR A 71 9.28 -9.91 6.35
CA TYR A 71 10.57 -9.88 7.05
C TYR A 71 11.16 -11.27 7.36
N GLN A 72 10.48 -12.35 6.99
CA GLN A 72 10.87 -13.73 7.27
C GLN A 72 11.09 -14.00 8.78
N LEU A 73 10.14 -13.54 9.61
CA LEU A 73 10.16 -13.63 11.08
C LEU A 73 9.46 -14.88 11.64
#